data_AF-A0A8H4CYG5-F1
#
_entry.id   AF-A0A8H4CYG5-F1
#
_cell.length_a   1.000
_cell.length_b   1.000
_cell.length_c   1.000
_cell.angle_alpha   90.00
_cell.angle_beta   90.00
_cell.angle_gamma   90.00
#
_symmetry.space_group_name_H-M   'P 1'
#
loop_
_entity.id
_entity.type
_entity.pdbx_description
1 polymer ?
#
loop_
_entity_poly.entity_id
_entity_poly.type
_entity_poly.pdbx_seq_one_letter_code
_entity_poly.pdbx_strand_id
1 'polypeptide(L)'
;MKGEILHLHLGQAGTQLGNSAWELYLLEHGLGPDGRPDPNAKDVVDGGSYETFFTETSNGKYVPRSLFVDLDPSPIDEIRTGGYRQLFHPELLISGKEDAANNYARGHYTIGKEMVDNVIDRVRRVAGSFLPVQSPPGFLIFHSFGGGTGSGFGALLLERLSTEYGKKSKLEFAVYPAPRVSTAVVEPYNAVLSTHSTIENSDCTFLVDNEAVYDICRRNLDIPRPSYDHLNRLIAQVVSSITSSLRFDGALNVDLNEFQTNLVPYPRIHYPLISYAPVISASKSSHESFKVQELTFQCFEPNNQMVVCDPRNGKYMAVALLYRGDVVPRDCNAAIAALKAKASFNLVEWCPTGFKLGINYQKPMAVPAAAGDGGLASVDRSVSMLSNTTAIAEAWSRLDHKFDLMYSKRAFVHWYVGEGMEEGEFSEAREDLAALEKDYEEVAADSYEADEGDIEY
;
A
#
# COMPACT_ATOMS: atom_id res chain seq x y z
N MET A 1 -19.98 1.32 11.09
CA MET A 1 -19.47 0.52 12.23
C MET A 1 -18.30 -0.27 11.67
N LYS A 2 -17.10 -0.04 12.19
CA LYS A 2 -15.83 -0.50 11.60
C LYS A 2 -15.73 -2.02 11.66
N GLY A 3 -15.47 -2.67 10.53
CA GLY A 3 -15.25 -4.13 10.48
C GLY A 3 -13.85 -4.51 10.95
N GLU A 4 -13.68 -5.73 11.46
CA GLU A 4 -12.37 -6.28 11.82
C GLU A 4 -11.51 -6.52 10.56
N ILE A 5 -10.20 -6.28 10.64
CA ILE A 5 -9.30 -6.37 9.48
C ILE A 5 -8.14 -7.30 9.79
N LEU A 6 -7.84 -8.19 8.85
CA LEU A 6 -6.68 -9.07 8.93
C LEU A 6 -5.56 -8.53 8.05
N HIS A 7 -4.40 -8.26 8.64
CA HIS A 7 -3.20 -7.91 7.90
C HIS A 7 -2.43 -9.17 7.49
N LEU A 8 -2.11 -9.30 6.22
CA LEU A 8 -1.31 -10.38 5.67
C LEU A 8 0.01 -9.80 5.14
N HIS A 9 1.12 -10.14 5.77
CA HIS A 9 2.45 -9.64 5.40
C HIS A 9 3.24 -10.78 4.75
N LEU A 10 3.55 -10.64 3.46
CA LEU A 10 4.08 -11.71 2.62
C LEU A 10 5.49 -11.39 2.11
N GLY A 11 6.40 -12.32 2.34
CA GLY A 11 7.81 -12.20 1.98
C GLY A 11 8.56 -11.14 2.78
N GLN A 12 9.85 -10.96 2.47
CA GLN A 12 10.72 -10.06 3.19
C GLN A 12 10.22 -8.60 3.21
N ALA A 13 9.85 -8.06 2.04
CA ALA A 13 9.39 -6.67 1.93
C ALA A 13 8.09 -6.43 2.72
N GLY A 14 7.10 -7.33 2.59
CA GLY A 14 5.86 -7.26 3.35
C GLY A 14 6.10 -7.37 4.85
N THR A 15 6.97 -8.28 5.27
CA THR A 15 7.32 -8.51 6.69
C THR A 15 8.00 -7.29 7.32
N GLN A 16 9.00 -6.71 6.66
CA GLN A 16 9.73 -5.54 7.16
C GLN A 16 8.85 -4.28 7.20
N LEU A 17 8.04 -4.07 6.16
CA LEU A 17 7.05 -2.99 6.12
C LEU A 17 6.01 -3.17 7.22
N GLY A 18 5.49 -4.39 7.39
CA GLY A 18 4.54 -4.75 8.43
C GLY A 18 5.07 -4.48 9.82
N ASN A 19 6.32 -4.85 10.10
CA ASN A 19 6.97 -4.57 11.39
C ASN A 19 7.02 -3.06 11.69
N SER A 20 7.41 -2.26 10.69
CA SER A 20 7.45 -0.78 10.80
C SER A 20 6.05 -0.17 10.98
N ALA A 21 5.04 -0.72 10.30
CA ALA A 21 3.65 -0.27 10.42
C ALA A 21 3.06 -0.60 11.80
N TRP A 22 3.31 -1.80 12.33
CA TRP A 22 2.83 -2.18 13.67
C TRP A 22 3.53 -1.40 14.79
N GLU A 23 4.82 -1.11 14.67
CA GLU A 23 5.52 -0.19 15.58
C GLU A 23 4.76 1.15 15.66
N LEU A 24 4.41 1.73 14.51
CA LEU A 24 3.67 2.99 14.45
C LEU A 24 2.24 2.84 15.00
N TYR A 25 1.53 1.75 14.69
CA TYR A 25 0.20 1.52 15.24
C TYR A 25 0.21 1.43 16.75
N LEU A 26 1.19 0.76 17.35
CA LEU A 26 1.31 0.70 18.81
C LEU A 26 1.49 2.10 19.42
N LEU A 27 2.37 2.91 18.85
CA LEU A 27 2.60 4.28 19.31
C LEU A 27 1.34 5.15 19.20
N GLU A 28 0.58 5.02 18.11
CA GLU A 28 -0.67 5.78 17.91
C GLU A 28 -1.80 5.40 18.88
N HIS A 29 -1.78 4.17 19.42
CA HIS A 29 -2.76 3.70 20.41
C HIS A 29 -2.21 3.69 21.84
N GLY A 30 -0.99 4.20 22.06
CA GLY A 30 -0.37 4.23 23.40
C GLY A 30 -0.08 2.83 23.96
N LEU A 31 0.24 1.87 23.10
CA LEU A 31 0.61 0.51 23.48
C LEU A 31 2.13 0.34 23.50
N GLY A 32 2.63 -0.37 24.51
CA GLY A 32 4.01 -0.78 24.60
C GLY A 32 4.38 -1.93 23.65
N PRO A 33 5.67 -2.28 23.54
CA PRO A 33 6.13 -3.39 22.69
C PRO A 33 5.60 -4.77 23.08
N ASP A 34 5.06 -4.92 24.29
CA ASP A 34 4.43 -6.13 24.80
C ASP A 34 2.92 -6.17 24.52
N GLY A 35 2.37 -5.15 23.86
CA GLY A 35 0.94 -5.02 23.56
C GLY A 35 0.09 -4.57 24.74
N ARG A 36 0.69 -4.07 25.82
CA ARG A 36 -0.04 -3.52 26.97
C ARG A 36 -0.13 -1.99 26.90
N PRO A 37 -1.16 -1.37 27.47
CA PRO A 37 -1.23 0.09 27.58
C PRO A 37 0.02 0.65 28.26
N ASP A 38 0.70 1.60 27.61
CA ASP A 38 1.87 2.28 28.17
C ASP A 38 1.41 3.36 29.17
N PRO A 39 1.73 3.23 30.47
CA PRO A 39 1.36 4.23 31.48
C PRO A 39 2.00 5.60 31.25
N ASN A 40 3.03 5.71 30.39
CA ASN A 40 3.68 6.97 30.05
C ASN A 40 3.11 7.65 28.80
N ALA A 41 2.14 7.04 28.10
CA ALA A 41 1.48 7.61 26.93
C ALA A 41 0.55 8.77 27.34
N LYS A 42 1.12 9.95 27.62
CA LYS A 42 0.39 11.14 28.08
C LYS A 42 -0.39 11.87 26.97
N ASP A 43 -0.06 11.60 25.70
CA ASP A 43 -0.62 12.29 24.53
C ASP A 43 -1.74 11.51 23.81
N VAL A 44 -2.08 10.31 24.28
CA VAL A 44 -3.15 9.48 23.68
C VAL A 44 -4.45 9.74 24.44
N VAL A 45 -5.14 10.81 24.06
CA VAL A 45 -6.37 11.29 24.74
C VAL A 45 -7.57 10.38 24.46
N ASP A 46 -7.55 9.65 23.35
CA ASP A 46 -8.54 8.64 22.98
C ASP A 46 -7.85 7.60 22.07
N GLY A 47 -7.62 6.40 22.56
CA GLY A 47 -6.85 5.36 21.85
C GLY A 47 -7.58 4.75 20.64
N GLY A 48 -8.74 5.29 20.27
CA GLY A 48 -9.51 4.81 19.12
C GLY A 48 -10.11 3.43 19.31
N SER A 49 -10.61 2.85 18.21
CA SER A 49 -11.14 1.50 18.18
C SER A 49 -9.97 0.50 18.06
N TYR A 50 -9.59 -0.07 19.20
CA TYR A 50 -8.61 -1.16 19.24
C TYR A 50 -9.12 -2.42 18.51
N GLU A 51 -10.43 -2.64 18.51
CA GLU A 51 -11.06 -3.89 18.07
C GLU A 51 -10.83 -4.21 16.59
N THR A 52 -10.70 -3.18 15.73
CA THR A 52 -10.50 -3.33 14.29
C THR A 52 -9.19 -4.04 13.96
N PHE A 53 -8.09 -3.66 14.61
CA PHE A 53 -6.72 -4.13 14.29
C PHE A 53 -6.16 -5.06 15.38
N PHE A 54 -6.68 -5.01 16.59
CA PHE A 54 -6.19 -5.79 17.72
C PHE A 54 -7.29 -6.70 18.27
N THR A 55 -6.85 -7.83 18.82
CA THR A 55 -7.67 -8.71 19.66
C THR A 55 -7.24 -8.52 21.10
N GLU A 56 -8.18 -8.16 21.98
CA GLU A 56 -7.91 -8.07 23.41
C GLU A 56 -7.94 -9.48 24.04
N THR A 57 -6.88 -9.82 24.76
CA THR A 57 -6.80 -11.04 25.55
C THR A 57 -7.36 -10.81 26.95
N SER A 58 -7.79 -11.87 27.64
CA SER A 58 -8.32 -11.80 29.01
C SER A 58 -7.36 -11.18 30.05
N ASN A 59 -6.07 -11.06 29.71
CA ASN A 59 -5.03 -10.48 30.57
C ASN A 59 -4.76 -9.00 30.26
N GLY A 60 -5.63 -8.32 29.49
CA GLY A 60 -5.49 -6.91 29.12
C GLY A 60 -4.35 -6.61 28.15
N LYS A 61 -3.91 -7.63 27.39
CA LYS A 61 -2.92 -7.47 26.31
C LYS A 61 -3.64 -7.43 24.97
N TYR A 62 -3.30 -6.46 24.14
CA TYR A 62 -3.77 -6.29 22.77
C TYR A 62 -2.80 -6.98 21.81
N VAL A 63 -3.30 -7.96 21.06
CA VAL A 63 -2.52 -8.73 20.08
C VAL A 63 -2.93 -8.30 18.66
N PRO A 64 -1.99 -7.94 17.79
CA PRO A 64 -2.28 -7.61 16.40
C PRO A 64 -2.99 -8.72 15.64
N ARG A 65 -4.00 -8.35 14.84
CA ARG A 65 -4.64 -9.22 13.84
C ARG A 65 -3.78 -9.24 12.58
N SER A 66 -2.62 -9.88 12.69
CA SER A 66 -1.64 -9.95 11.61
C SER A 66 -1.07 -11.35 11.44
N LEU A 67 -0.96 -11.78 10.20
CA LEU A 67 -0.23 -12.97 9.79
C LEU A 67 1.03 -12.52 9.05
N PHE A 68 2.18 -13.07 9.45
CA PHE A 68 3.44 -12.90 8.73
C PHE A 68 3.83 -14.22 8.12
N VAL A 69 4.09 -14.21 6.83
CA VAL A 69 4.42 -15.42 6.05
C VAL A 69 5.62 -15.14 5.19
N ASP A 70 6.66 -15.95 5.36
CA ASP A 70 7.77 -15.98 4.43
C ASP A 70 8.22 -17.43 4.20
N LEU A 71 8.70 -17.70 2.98
CA LEU A 71 9.30 -18.97 2.62
C LEU A 71 10.72 -19.08 3.20
N ASP A 72 11.39 -17.95 3.39
CA ASP A 72 12.66 -17.86 4.12
C ASP A 72 12.42 -17.57 5.62
N PRO A 73 13.09 -18.26 6.56
CA PRO A 73 12.91 -17.99 7.98
C PRO A 73 13.51 -16.67 8.46
N SER A 74 14.48 -16.08 7.77
CA SER A 74 15.28 -14.96 8.30
C SER A 74 14.44 -13.74 8.69
N PRO A 75 13.53 -13.22 7.83
CA PRO A 75 12.72 -12.03 8.17
C PRO A 75 11.76 -12.29 9.34
N ILE A 76 11.26 -13.52 9.47
CA ILE A 76 10.35 -13.90 10.55
C ILE A 76 11.11 -14.09 11.86
N ASP A 77 12.32 -14.64 11.81
CA ASP A 77 13.18 -14.83 12.97
C ASP A 77 13.67 -13.49 13.55
N GLU A 78 13.87 -12.47 12.73
CA GLU A 78 14.09 -11.09 13.18
C GLU A 78 12.92 -10.57 14.04
N ILE A 79 11.67 -10.86 13.66
CA ILE A 79 10.49 -10.51 14.47
C ILE A 79 10.47 -11.32 15.78
N ARG A 80 10.78 -12.62 15.72
CA ARG A 80 10.80 -13.51 16.90
C ARG A 80 11.89 -13.14 17.92
N THR A 81 12.97 -12.50 17.47
CA THR A 81 14.09 -12.09 18.32
C THR A 81 14.13 -10.59 18.63
N GLY A 82 13.40 -9.78 17.87
CA GLY A 82 13.37 -8.33 17.98
C GLY A 82 12.62 -7.78 19.19
N GLY A 83 12.51 -6.45 19.24
CA GLY A 83 11.86 -5.73 20.35
C GLY A 83 10.39 -6.09 20.55
N TYR A 84 9.69 -6.45 19.47
CA TYR A 84 8.26 -6.78 19.46
C TYR A 84 7.99 -8.29 19.53
N ARG A 85 8.96 -9.12 19.91
CA ARG A 85 8.82 -10.59 19.99
C ARG A 85 7.65 -11.08 20.85
N GLN A 86 7.23 -10.29 21.83
CA GLN A 86 6.10 -10.63 22.71
C GLN A 86 4.77 -10.17 22.16
N LEU A 87 4.73 -9.32 21.13
CA LEU A 87 3.51 -8.73 20.61
C LEU A 87 2.68 -9.74 19.83
N PHE A 88 3.30 -10.36 18.82
CA PHE A 88 2.62 -11.26 17.88
C PHE A 88 2.40 -12.65 18.45
N HIS A 89 1.31 -13.30 18.02
CA HIS A 89 1.06 -14.68 18.38
C HIS A 89 2.01 -15.61 17.60
N PRO A 90 2.79 -16.51 18.23
CA PRO A 90 3.80 -17.32 17.53
C PRO A 90 3.25 -18.18 16.40
N GLU A 91 2.01 -18.66 16.51
CA GLU A 91 1.36 -19.45 15.44
C GLU A 91 1.01 -18.63 14.17
N LEU A 92 1.04 -17.30 14.27
CA LEU A 92 0.78 -16.38 13.16
C LEU A 92 2.06 -15.91 12.47
N LEU A 93 3.23 -16.36 12.96
CA LEU A 93 4.54 -16.14 12.36
C LEU A 93 4.96 -17.42 11.63
N ILE A 94 4.61 -17.51 10.35
CA ILE A 94 4.81 -18.70 9.51
C ILE A 94 6.07 -18.52 8.69
N SER A 95 7.00 -19.47 8.84
CA SER A 95 8.28 -19.49 8.12
C SER A 95 8.45 -20.82 7.40
N GLY A 96 8.90 -20.77 6.16
CA GLY A 96 9.32 -21.94 5.38
C GLY A 96 10.71 -22.42 5.75
N LYS A 97 11.20 -23.40 4.97
CA LYS A 97 12.57 -23.91 5.06
C LYS A 97 13.41 -23.56 3.84
N GLU A 98 12.74 -23.32 2.71
CA GLU A 98 13.36 -23.02 1.43
C GLU A 98 12.74 -21.76 0.88
N ASP A 99 13.56 -20.87 0.34
CA ASP A 99 13.12 -19.63 -0.24
C ASP A 99 12.61 -19.81 -1.69
N ALA A 100 11.90 -18.79 -2.18
CA ALA A 100 11.53 -18.72 -3.59
C ALA A 100 12.69 -18.27 -4.50
N ALA A 101 13.86 -17.90 -3.96
CA ALA A 101 15.05 -17.49 -4.71
C ALA A 101 14.77 -16.47 -5.84
N ASN A 102 13.92 -15.47 -5.57
CA ASN A 102 13.45 -14.47 -6.55
C ASN A 102 12.75 -15.06 -7.79
N ASN A 103 12.13 -16.22 -7.67
CA ASN A 103 11.42 -16.88 -8.75
C ASN A 103 9.92 -16.99 -8.43
N TYR A 104 9.08 -16.31 -9.22
CA TYR A 104 7.61 -16.39 -9.12
C TYR A 104 7.11 -17.84 -9.12
N ALA A 105 7.61 -18.68 -10.03
CA ALA A 105 7.14 -20.06 -10.18
C ALA A 105 7.38 -20.90 -8.93
N ARG A 106 8.50 -20.67 -8.21
CA ARG A 106 8.75 -21.32 -6.91
C ARG A 106 7.73 -20.90 -5.86
N GLY A 107 7.44 -19.60 -5.80
CA GLY A 107 6.45 -19.04 -4.89
C GLY A 107 5.02 -19.49 -5.19
N HIS A 108 4.69 -19.73 -6.46
CA HIS A 108 3.31 -20.03 -6.88
C HIS A 108 3.05 -21.55 -7.03
N TYR A 109 3.92 -22.29 -7.71
CA TYR A 109 3.65 -23.67 -8.14
C TYR A 109 4.29 -24.75 -7.27
N THR A 110 5.52 -24.55 -6.80
CA THR A 110 6.26 -25.57 -6.04
C THR A 110 6.21 -25.32 -4.53
N ILE A 111 7.11 -24.49 -4.00
CA ILE A 111 7.29 -24.28 -2.57
C ILE A 111 6.04 -23.65 -1.93
N GLY A 112 5.44 -22.64 -2.58
CA GLY A 112 4.27 -21.98 -2.03
C GLY A 112 3.04 -22.87 -1.91
N LYS A 113 2.89 -23.85 -2.81
CA LYS A 113 1.78 -24.81 -2.78
C LYS A 113 1.84 -25.72 -1.56
N GLU A 114 3.02 -26.03 -1.04
CA GLU A 114 3.17 -26.80 0.20
C GLU A 114 2.77 -25.98 1.43
N MET A 115 2.88 -24.65 1.37
CA MET A 115 2.62 -23.76 2.50
C MET A 115 1.20 -23.19 2.54
N VAL A 116 0.57 -23.00 1.37
CA VAL A 116 -0.69 -22.25 1.26
C VAL A 116 -1.82 -22.81 2.12
N ASP A 117 -1.97 -24.14 2.21
CA ASP A 117 -3.03 -24.77 2.99
C ASP A 117 -2.87 -24.45 4.50
N ASN A 118 -1.64 -24.46 5.01
CA ASN A 118 -1.36 -24.11 6.40
C ASN A 118 -1.65 -22.63 6.68
N VAL A 119 -1.30 -21.75 5.73
CA VAL A 119 -1.54 -20.30 5.82
C VAL A 119 -3.03 -20.00 5.81
N ILE A 120 -3.79 -20.58 4.88
CA ILE A 120 -5.24 -20.45 4.81
C ILE A 120 -5.91 -20.99 6.08
N ASP A 121 -5.46 -22.11 6.63
CA ASP A 121 -5.98 -22.62 7.91
C ASP A 121 -5.78 -21.64 9.07
N ARG A 122 -4.65 -20.91 9.10
CA ARG A 122 -4.42 -19.85 10.09
C ARG A 122 -5.29 -18.63 9.83
N VAL A 123 -5.46 -18.23 8.57
CA VAL A 123 -6.41 -17.19 8.18
C VAL A 123 -7.83 -17.55 8.64
N ARG A 124 -8.29 -18.79 8.42
CA ARG A 124 -9.61 -19.28 8.86
C ARG A 124 -9.77 -19.22 10.37
N ARG A 125 -8.75 -19.56 11.15
CA ARG A 125 -8.80 -19.46 12.62
C ARG A 125 -8.96 -18.01 13.09
N VAL A 126 -8.18 -17.10 12.53
CA VAL A 126 -8.26 -15.67 12.89
C VAL A 126 -9.59 -15.09 12.41
N ALA A 127 -10.00 -15.38 11.17
CA ALA A 127 -11.28 -14.95 10.63
C ALA A 127 -12.48 -15.53 11.38
N GLY A 128 -12.37 -16.75 11.92
CA GLY A 128 -13.39 -17.37 12.76
C GLY A 128 -13.50 -16.77 14.17
N SER A 129 -12.49 -16.01 14.61
CA SER A 129 -12.54 -15.26 15.88
C SER A 129 -13.28 -13.94 15.76
N PHE A 130 -13.63 -13.51 14.54
CA PHE A 130 -14.35 -12.28 14.27
C PHE A 130 -15.82 -12.40 14.69
N LEU A 131 -16.38 -11.29 15.20
CA LEU A 131 -17.73 -11.29 15.74
C LEU A 131 -18.76 -11.46 14.62
N PRO A 132 -19.69 -12.45 14.69
CA PRO A 132 -20.61 -12.78 13.60
C PRO A 132 -21.66 -11.69 13.28
N VAL A 133 -21.73 -10.63 14.09
CA VAL A 133 -22.66 -9.49 13.94
C VAL A 133 -21.96 -8.26 13.33
N GLN A 134 -20.64 -8.25 13.28
CA GLN A 134 -19.85 -7.14 12.72
C GLN A 134 -19.46 -7.50 11.29
N SER A 135 -19.40 -6.48 10.43
CA SER A 135 -19.24 -6.58 8.98
C SER A 135 -18.17 -7.59 8.52
N PRO A 136 -18.31 -8.15 7.31
CA PRO A 136 -17.30 -8.99 6.66
C PRO A 136 -15.86 -8.49 6.88
N PRO A 137 -14.89 -9.34 7.30
CA PRO A 137 -13.53 -8.87 7.46
C PRO A 137 -12.91 -8.48 6.13
N GLY A 138 -12.18 -7.38 6.13
CA GLY A 138 -11.31 -7.01 5.01
C GLY A 138 -9.90 -7.55 5.19
N PHE A 139 -9.21 -7.79 4.08
CA PHE A 139 -7.80 -8.17 4.07
C PHE A 139 -6.95 -6.99 3.62
N LEU A 140 -5.91 -6.68 4.39
CA LEU A 140 -4.84 -5.77 3.97
C LEU A 140 -3.60 -6.59 3.70
N ILE A 141 -3.17 -6.65 2.45
CA ILE A 141 -2.10 -7.53 1.98
C ILE A 141 -0.87 -6.68 1.68
N PHE A 142 0.26 -7.01 2.28
CA PHE A 142 1.52 -6.30 2.11
C PHE A 142 2.50 -7.25 1.46
N HIS A 143 2.97 -6.93 0.26
CA HIS A 143 3.87 -7.79 -0.50
C HIS A 143 4.70 -6.97 -1.50
N SER A 144 5.62 -7.63 -2.21
CA SER A 144 6.40 -7.03 -3.28
C SER A 144 6.11 -7.72 -4.61
N PHE A 145 6.07 -6.95 -5.70
CA PHE A 145 6.02 -7.53 -7.05
C PHE A 145 7.37 -8.11 -7.51
N GLY A 146 8.48 -7.62 -6.96
CA GLY A 146 9.82 -8.05 -7.38
C GLY A 146 10.30 -9.39 -6.81
N GLY A 147 9.97 -9.70 -5.54
CA GLY A 147 10.47 -10.89 -4.85
C GLY A 147 9.63 -12.14 -5.13
N GLY A 148 10.25 -13.33 -5.20
CA GLY A 148 9.57 -14.58 -5.55
C GLY A 148 8.46 -15.00 -4.58
N THR A 149 8.64 -14.78 -3.27
CA THR A 149 7.59 -15.02 -2.27
C THR A 149 6.50 -13.96 -2.38
N GLY A 150 6.87 -12.68 -2.44
CA GLY A 150 5.90 -11.58 -2.50
C GLY A 150 5.01 -11.64 -3.74
N SER A 151 5.57 -12.02 -4.89
CA SER A 151 4.83 -12.16 -6.15
C SER A 151 4.12 -13.50 -6.23
N GLY A 152 4.85 -14.60 -6.29
CA GLY A 152 4.33 -15.95 -6.53
C GLY A 152 3.40 -16.44 -5.43
N PHE A 153 3.88 -16.46 -4.19
CA PHE A 153 3.06 -16.89 -3.05
C PHE A 153 1.95 -15.89 -2.74
N GLY A 154 2.20 -14.59 -2.97
CA GLY A 154 1.18 -13.54 -2.89
C GLY A 154 0.00 -13.78 -3.83
N ALA A 155 0.27 -14.01 -5.11
CA ALA A 155 -0.74 -14.33 -6.12
C ALA A 155 -1.52 -15.60 -5.76
N LEU A 156 -0.82 -16.69 -5.42
CA LEU A 156 -1.45 -17.95 -5.02
C LEU A 156 -2.37 -17.77 -3.80
N LEU A 157 -1.91 -17.04 -2.78
CA LEU A 157 -2.72 -16.79 -1.58
C LEU A 157 -3.96 -15.97 -1.91
N LEU A 158 -3.82 -14.95 -2.77
CA LEU A 158 -4.93 -14.09 -3.16
C LEU A 158 -6.01 -14.87 -3.93
N GLU A 159 -5.64 -15.76 -4.85
CA GLU A 159 -6.58 -16.66 -5.54
C GLU A 159 -7.37 -17.53 -4.57
N ARG A 160 -6.70 -18.08 -3.55
CA ARG A 160 -7.34 -18.88 -2.50
C ARG A 160 -8.27 -18.05 -1.63
N LEU A 161 -7.86 -16.83 -1.29
CA LEU A 161 -8.70 -15.88 -0.55
C LEU A 161 -9.92 -15.48 -1.38
N SER A 162 -9.79 -15.24 -2.69
CA SER A 162 -10.93 -14.96 -3.57
C SER A 162 -11.90 -16.13 -3.66
N THR A 163 -11.39 -17.36 -3.68
CA THR A 163 -12.22 -18.57 -3.71
C THR A 163 -13.03 -18.76 -2.42
N GLU A 164 -12.42 -18.55 -1.25
CA GLU A 164 -13.07 -18.80 0.05
C GLU A 164 -13.83 -17.59 0.60
N TYR A 165 -13.32 -16.40 0.30
CA TYR A 165 -13.73 -15.12 0.86
C TYR A 165 -14.11 -14.11 -0.23
N GLY A 166 -14.64 -14.55 -1.38
CA GLY A 166 -14.88 -13.68 -2.56
C GLY A 166 -15.77 -12.45 -2.35
N LYS A 167 -16.58 -12.39 -1.28
CA LYS A 167 -17.38 -11.19 -0.92
C LYS A 167 -16.63 -10.18 -0.03
N LYS A 168 -15.38 -10.46 0.34
CA LYS A 168 -14.56 -9.66 1.26
C LYS A 168 -13.63 -8.75 0.45
N SER A 169 -13.49 -7.50 0.89
CA SER A 169 -12.55 -6.57 0.27
C SER A 169 -11.10 -6.95 0.55
N LYS A 170 -10.28 -6.91 -0.48
CA LYS A 170 -8.85 -7.22 -0.46
C LYS A 170 -8.13 -5.98 -1.00
N LEU A 171 -7.44 -5.26 -0.11
CA LEU A 171 -6.59 -4.15 -0.51
C LEU A 171 -5.13 -4.55 -0.39
N GLU A 172 -4.34 -4.17 -1.38
CA GLU A 172 -2.92 -4.48 -1.42
C GLU A 172 -2.08 -3.22 -1.24
N PHE A 173 -0.98 -3.35 -0.51
CA PHE A 173 0.16 -2.44 -0.53
C PHE A 173 1.31 -3.19 -1.19
N ALA A 174 1.48 -2.94 -2.48
CA ALA A 174 2.44 -3.64 -3.32
C ALA A 174 3.68 -2.77 -3.55
N VAL A 175 4.82 -3.28 -3.08
CA VAL A 175 6.12 -2.65 -3.33
C VAL A 175 6.52 -2.93 -4.78
N TYR A 176 6.54 -1.87 -5.58
CA TYR A 176 6.87 -1.88 -6.99
C TYR A 176 8.41 -1.85 -7.19
N PRO A 177 8.95 -2.70 -8.07
CA PRO A 177 10.40 -2.84 -8.26
C PRO A 177 11.01 -1.61 -8.91
N ALA A 178 12.16 -1.19 -8.41
CA ALA A 178 12.88 0.00 -8.86
C ALA A 178 14.31 -0.36 -9.30
N PRO A 179 14.75 0.01 -10.51
CA PRO A 179 16.04 -0.43 -11.05
C PRO A 179 17.26 -0.02 -10.23
N ARG A 180 17.19 1.06 -9.43
CA ARG A 180 18.33 1.56 -8.63
C ARG A 180 18.52 0.84 -7.30
N VAL A 181 17.47 0.21 -6.79
CA VAL A 181 17.42 -0.50 -5.49
C VAL A 181 16.98 -1.95 -5.65
N SER A 182 16.88 -2.41 -6.90
CA SER A 182 16.58 -3.77 -7.29
C SER A 182 17.69 -4.71 -6.84
N THR A 183 17.31 -5.82 -6.22
CA THR A 183 18.25 -6.85 -5.76
C THR A 183 18.27 -8.05 -6.70
N ALA A 184 17.27 -8.17 -7.58
CA ALA A 184 17.14 -9.28 -8.51
C ALA A 184 16.93 -8.82 -9.96
N VAL A 185 17.68 -9.43 -10.88
CA VAL A 185 17.61 -9.13 -12.32
C VAL A 185 16.24 -9.50 -12.92
N VAL A 186 15.57 -10.50 -12.34
CA VAL A 186 14.31 -11.06 -12.83
C VAL A 186 13.06 -10.41 -12.23
N GLU A 187 13.22 -9.31 -11.47
CA GLU A 187 12.08 -8.57 -10.91
C GLU A 187 11.01 -8.17 -11.96
N PRO A 188 11.35 -7.76 -13.20
CA PRO A 188 10.34 -7.46 -14.19
C PRO A 188 9.45 -8.66 -14.56
N TYR A 189 10.01 -9.88 -14.63
CA TYR A 189 9.20 -11.08 -14.86
C TYR A 189 8.25 -11.35 -13.69
N ASN A 190 8.77 -11.31 -12.47
CA ASN A 190 7.96 -11.55 -11.28
C ASN A 190 6.82 -10.53 -11.16
N ALA A 191 7.08 -9.27 -11.50
CA ALA A 191 6.09 -8.21 -11.42
C ALA A 191 4.98 -8.38 -12.47
N VAL A 192 5.32 -8.65 -13.74
CA VAL A 192 4.32 -8.87 -14.80
C VAL A 192 3.44 -10.09 -14.47
N LEU A 193 4.05 -11.19 -14.04
CA LEU A 193 3.33 -12.41 -13.64
C LEU A 193 2.45 -12.18 -12.41
N SER A 194 2.98 -11.47 -11.40
CA SER A 194 2.19 -11.12 -10.21
C SER A 194 0.98 -10.28 -10.58
N THR A 195 1.18 -9.22 -11.36
CA THR A 195 0.10 -8.30 -11.75
C THR A 195 -0.98 -9.04 -12.53
N HIS A 196 -0.60 -9.91 -13.47
CA HIS A 196 -1.54 -10.74 -14.22
C HIS A 196 -2.40 -11.63 -13.30
N SER A 197 -1.79 -12.35 -12.36
CA SER A 197 -2.55 -13.25 -11.47
C SER A 197 -3.36 -12.50 -10.40
N THR A 198 -2.95 -11.29 -9.99
CA THR A 198 -3.65 -10.53 -8.94
C THR A 198 -4.75 -9.61 -9.48
N ILE A 199 -4.75 -9.24 -10.77
CA ILE A 199 -5.67 -8.21 -11.30
C ILE A 199 -7.16 -8.55 -11.12
N GLU A 200 -7.53 -9.82 -11.21
CA GLU A 200 -8.94 -10.25 -11.03
C GLU A 200 -9.29 -10.49 -9.57
N ASN A 201 -8.27 -10.65 -8.73
CA ASN A 201 -8.40 -11.09 -7.35
C ASN A 201 -8.18 -9.98 -6.33
N SER A 202 -7.73 -8.79 -6.74
CA SER A 202 -7.59 -7.59 -5.90
C SER A 202 -8.74 -6.63 -6.12
N ASP A 203 -9.22 -5.98 -5.05
CA ASP A 203 -10.22 -4.92 -5.18
C ASP A 203 -9.58 -3.54 -5.40
N CYS A 204 -8.38 -3.33 -4.85
CA CYS A 204 -7.59 -2.11 -5.03
C CYS A 204 -6.15 -2.32 -4.54
N THR A 205 -5.19 -1.95 -5.39
CA THR A 205 -3.76 -2.16 -5.14
C THR A 205 -3.04 -0.82 -5.13
N PHE A 206 -2.52 -0.45 -3.95
CA PHE A 206 -1.71 0.73 -3.75
C PHE A 206 -0.25 0.43 -4.10
N LEU A 207 0.23 1.01 -5.20
CA LEU A 207 1.61 0.85 -5.62
C LEU A 207 2.54 1.79 -4.85
N VAL A 208 3.67 1.24 -4.43
CA VAL A 208 4.74 1.98 -3.75
C VAL A 208 6.06 1.69 -4.46
N ASP A 209 6.55 2.66 -5.21
CA ASP A 209 7.82 2.60 -5.92
C ASP A 209 8.97 2.93 -4.97
N ASN A 210 9.89 1.97 -4.79
CA ASN A 210 11.04 2.18 -3.92
C ASN A 210 11.94 3.35 -4.41
N GLU A 211 12.00 3.65 -5.71
CA GLU A 211 12.77 4.79 -6.22
C GLU A 211 12.17 6.13 -5.79
N ALA A 212 10.85 6.26 -5.90
CA ALA A 212 10.14 7.46 -5.48
C ALA A 212 10.30 7.70 -3.97
N VAL A 213 10.10 6.66 -3.15
CA VAL A 213 10.28 6.74 -1.69
C VAL A 213 11.73 7.08 -1.33
N TYR A 214 12.71 6.48 -2.03
CA TYR A 214 14.13 6.76 -1.83
C TYR A 214 14.47 8.23 -2.12
N ASP A 215 13.97 8.78 -3.23
CA ASP A 215 14.21 10.17 -3.60
C ASP A 215 13.50 11.16 -2.67
N ILE A 216 12.30 10.83 -2.17
CA ILE A 216 11.63 11.61 -1.11
C ILE A 216 12.47 11.62 0.17
N CYS A 217 12.93 10.48 0.66
CA CYS A 217 13.78 10.40 1.83
C CYS A 217 15.07 11.21 1.65
N ARG A 218 15.70 11.13 0.49
CA ARG A 218 16.95 11.85 0.20
C ARG A 218 16.75 13.36 0.15
N ARG A 219 15.68 13.82 -0.48
CA ARG A 219 15.40 15.25 -0.73
C ARG A 219 14.77 15.95 0.46
N ASN A 220 13.80 15.32 1.11
CA ASN A 220 12.97 15.96 2.13
C ASN A 220 13.45 15.69 3.56
N LEU A 221 13.99 14.49 3.81
CA LEU A 221 14.52 14.12 5.12
C LEU A 221 16.03 14.42 5.26
N ASP A 222 16.66 14.89 4.18
CA ASP A 222 18.10 15.17 4.05
C ASP A 222 18.99 13.95 4.35
N ILE A 223 18.51 12.73 4.04
CA ILE A 223 19.26 11.49 4.25
C ILE A 223 20.09 11.18 2.99
N PRO A 224 21.43 11.25 3.02
CA PRO A 224 22.23 11.09 1.80
C PRO A 224 22.15 9.69 1.18
N ARG A 225 21.96 8.66 2.01
CA ARG A 225 21.82 7.25 1.62
C ARG A 225 20.72 6.58 2.46
N PRO A 226 19.44 6.72 2.05
CA PRO A 226 18.33 6.03 2.68
C PRO A 226 18.54 4.50 2.69
N SER A 227 18.12 3.86 3.79
CA SER A 227 18.11 2.41 3.99
C SER A 227 16.68 1.91 3.95
N TYR A 228 16.46 0.59 3.89
CA TYR A 228 15.09 0.04 3.94
C TYR A 228 14.32 0.45 5.19
N ASP A 229 14.98 0.63 6.34
CA ASP A 229 14.32 1.15 7.55
C ASP A 229 13.75 2.57 7.34
N HIS A 230 14.50 3.43 6.65
CA HIS A 230 14.04 4.78 6.31
C HIS A 230 12.84 4.75 5.35
N LEU A 231 12.93 3.93 4.31
CA LEU A 231 11.84 3.75 3.34
C LEU A 231 10.59 3.20 4.03
N ASN A 232 10.74 2.11 4.79
CA ASN A 232 9.65 1.43 5.47
C ASN A 232 8.97 2.34 6.52
N ARG A 233 9.72 3.20 7.23
CA ARG A 233 9.14 4.19 8.14
C ARG A 233 8.28 5.22 7.41
N LEU A 234 8.72 5.71 6.25
CA LEU A 234 7.91 6.64 5.44
C LEU A 234 6.67 5.94 4.88
N ILE A 235 6.80 4.72 4.36
CA ILE A 235 5.66 3.95 3.85
C ILE A 235 4.69 3.63 5.00
N ALA A 236 5.18 3.25 6.18
CA ALA A 236 4.36 3.01 7.37
C ALA A 236 3.52 4.24 7.75
N GLN A 237 4.05 5.46 7.64
CA GLN A 237 3.31 6.70 7.87
C GLN A 237 2.16 6.87 6.88
N VAL A 238 2.41 6.56 5.62
CA VAL A 238 1.39 6.61 4.57
C VAL A 238 0.30 5.55 4.78
N VAL A 239 0.70 4.31 5.04
CA VAL A 239 -0.25 3.21 5.35
C VAL A 239 -1.06 3.56 6.59
N SER A 240 -0.43 4.13 7.62
CA SER A 240 -1.12 4.58 8.83
C SER A 240 -2.15 5.66 8.55
N SER A 241 -1.81 6.62 7.69
CA SER A 241 -2.73 7.68 7.28
C SER A 241 -3.93 7.14 6.49
N ILE A 242 -3.70 6.22 5.55
CA ILE A 242 -4.76 5.57 4.76
C ILE A 242 -5.70 4.75 5.65
N THR A 243 -5.14 4.01 6.60
CA THR A 243 -5.91 3.16 7.53
C THR A 243 -6.45 3.92 8.74
N SER A 244 -6.20 5.22 8.86
CA SER A 244 -6.55 6.00 10.05
C SER A 244 -8.06 6.10 10.26
N SER A 245 -8.85 6.17 9.19
CA SER A 245 -10.32 6.18 9.24
C SER A 245 -10.93 4.88 9.75
N LEU A 246 -10.18 3.78 9.62
CA LEU A 246 -10.60 2.45 10.06
C LEU A 246 -10.36 2.28 11.56
N ARG A 247 -9.37 2.98 12.12
CA ARG A 247 -8.95 2.82 13.53
C ARG A 247 -9.52 3.91 14.44
N PHE A 248 -9.54 5.15 13.99
CA PHE A 248 -9.97 6.30 14.79
C PHE A 248 -11.22 6.93 14.24
N ASP A 249 -12.03 7.50 15.13
CA ASP A 249 -13.23 8.22 14.71
C ASP A 249 -12.84 9.60 14.15
N GLY A 250 -13.21 9.84 12.90
CA GLY A 250 -13.09 11.11 12.22
C GLY A 250 -14.44 11.76 11.95
N ALA A 251 -14.41 13.03 11.52
CA ALA A 251 -15.60 13.74 11.06
C ALA A 251 -16.14 13.18 9.74
N LEU A 252 -15.26 12.62 8.91
CA LEU A 252 -15.59 11.98 7.65
C LEU A 252 -14.74 10.71 7.53
N ASN A 253 -15.32 9.58 7.88
CA ASN A 253 -14.66 8.28 7.84
C ASN A 253 -14.85 7.65 6.46
N VAL A 254 -13.79 6.98 5.98
CA VAL A 254 -13.81 6.17 4.77
C VAL A 254 -13.67 4.71 5.18
N ASP A 255 -14.65 3.89 4.82
CA ASP A 255 -14.64 2.43 5.06
C ASP A 255 -13.84 1.70 3.96
N LEU A 256 -13.45 0.43 4.18
CA LEU A 256 -12.69 -0.35 3.20
C LEU A 256 -13.39 -0.48 1.83
N ASN A 257 -14.69 -0.80 1.85
CA ASN A 257 -15.50 -0.90 0.64
C ASN A 257 -15.62 0.46 -0.07
N GLU A 258 -15.50 1.55 0.69
CA GLU A 258 -15.53 2.89 0.13
C GLU A 258 -14.25 3.25 -0.62
N PHE A 259 -13.11 2.62 -0.35
CA PHE A 259 -11.94 2.79 -1.21
C PHE A 259 -12.21 2.27 -2.62
N GLN A 260 -12.79 1.08 -2.75
CA GLN A 260 -13.16 0.51 -4.03
C GLN A 260 -14.20 1.40 -4.75
N THR A 261 -15.32 1.70 -4.10
CA THR A 261 -16.39 2.49 -4.75
C THR A 261 -16.01 3.93 -5.07
N ASN A 262 -15.08 4.53 -4.31
CA ASN A 262 -14.67 5.91 -4.55
C ASN A 262 -13.47 6.05 -5.49
N LEU A 263 -12.54 5.09 -5.51
CA LEU A 263 -11.29 5.21 -6.26
C LEU A 263 -11.24 4.33 -7.50
N VAL A 264 -12.05 3.29 -7.60
CA VAL A 264 -11.98 2.28 -8.67
C VAL A 264 -13.21 2.39 -9.57
N PRO A 265 -13.17 3.19 -10.65
CA PRO A 265 -14.30 3.32 -11.56
C PRO A 265 -14.51 2.06 -12.42
N TYR A 266 -13.42 1.38 -12.78
CA TYR A 266 -13.43 0.16 -13.57
C TYR A 266 -12.66 -0.93 -12.82
N PRO A 267 -13.16 -2.18 -12.76
CA PRO A 267 -12.53 -3.25 -11.99
C PRO A 267 -11.06 -3.51 -12.32
N ARG A 268 -10.62 -3.39 -13.58
CA ARG A 268 -9.21 -3.57 -13.98
C ARG A 268 -8.31 -2.36 -13.65
N ILE A 269 -8.89 -1.17 -13.49
CA ILE A 269 -8.20 0.10 -13.26
C ILE A 269 -8.25 0.42 -11.75
N HIS A 270 -7.65 -0.46 -10.95
CA HIS A 270 -7.72 -0.42 -9.49
C HIS A 270 -6.40 -0.05 -8.82
N TYR A 271 -5.56 0.76 -9.47
CA TYR A 271 -4.23 1.14 -8.99
C TYR A 271 -4.14 2.65 -8.66
N PRO A 272 -4.66 3.10 -7.50
CA PRO A 272 -4.49 4.49 -7.07
C PRO A 272 -3.03 4.82 -6.78
N LEU A 273 -2.62 5.98 -7.26
CA LEU A 273 -1.37 6.63 -6.87
C LEU A 273 -1.48 7.19 -5.46
N ILE A 274 -0.43 7.02 -4.66
CA ILE A 274 -0.34 7.61 -3.32
C ILE A 274 0.59 8.82 -3.32
N SER A 275 0.21 9.87 -2.60
CA SER A 275 1.07 11.01 -2.30
C SER A 275 0.87 11.43 -0.85
N TYR A 276 1.93 11.89 -0.19
CA TYR A 276 1.89 12.24 1.23
C TYR A 276 2.57 13.58 1.50
N ALA A 277 1.92 14.41 2.30
CA ALA A 277 2.46 15.70 2.73
C ALA A 277 2.03 16.04 4.17
N PRO A 278 2.87 16.74 4.94
CA PRO A 278 4.25 17.10 4.61
C PRO A 278 5.23 15.95 4.91
N VAL A 279 6.32 15.86 4.16
CA VAL A 279 7.48 15.05 4.53
C VAL A 279 8.59 16.00 4.91
N ILE A 280 8.92 16.08 6.20
CA ILE A 280 9.94 16.97 6.73
C ILE A 280 10.87 16.24 7.72
N SER A 281 12.15 16.61 7.69
CA SER A 281 13.13 16.16 8.68
C SER A 281 12.82 16.69 10.08
N ALA A 282 13.04 15.87 11.10
CA ALA A 282 12.94 16.27 12.51
C ALA A 282 13.80 17.49 12.88
N SER A 283 14.86 17.75 12.10
CA SER A 283 15.74 18.93 12.28
C SER A 283 15.12 20.26 11.81
N LYS A 284 14.12 20.22 10.92
CA LYS A 284 13.53 21.41 10.27
C LYS A 284 12.16 21.80 10.84
N SER A 285 11.57 20.99 11.71
CA SER A 285 10.17 21.14 12.14
C SER A 285 9.85 22.37 12.98
N SER A 286 10.83 22.93 13.69
CA SER A 286 10.64 24.11 14.53
C SER A 286 10.44 25.42 13.74
N HIS A 287 10.70 25.41 12.42
CA HIS A 287 10.75 26.62 11.61
C HIS A 287 9.59 26.76 10.61
N GLU A 288 8.77 25.73 10.40
CA GLU A 288 7.74 25.70 9.37
C GLU A 288 6.38 25.30 9.95
N SER A 289 5.35 26.12 9.70
CA SER A 289 3.96 25.79 9.98
C SER A 289 3.22 25.72 8.64
N PHE A 290 2.63 24.57 8.33
CA PHE A 290 1.97 24.35 7.05
C PHE A 290 0.48 24.63 7.15
N LYS A 291 -0.04 25.44 6.23
CA LYS A 291 -1.49 25.62 6.08
C LYS A 291 -2.09 24.42 5.34
N VAL A 292 -3.36 24.12 5.60
CA VAL A 292 -4.10 23.05 4.92
C VAL A 292 -3.95 23.15 3.40
N GLN A 293 -4.11 24.35 2.84
CA GLN A 293 -3.99 24.60 1.40
C GLN A 293 -2.60 24.27 0.83
N GLU A 294 -1.53 24.60 1.55
CA GLU A 294 -0.16 24.32 1.10
C GLU A 294 0.10 22.82 1.07
N LEU A 295 -0.37 22.10 2.10
CA LEU A 295 -0.29 20.64 2.16
C LEU A 295 -1.08 19.98 1.05
N THR A 296 -2.31 20.45 0.80
CA THR A 296 -3.13 19.96 -0.32
C THR A 296 -2.36 20.11 -1.63
N PHE A 297 -1.75 21.27 -1.89
CA PHE A 297 -1.00 21.49 -3.13
C PHE A 297 0.25 20.63 -3.23
N GLN A 298 0.97 20.42 -2.12
CA GLN A 298 2.12 19.52 -2.09
C GLN A 298 1.79 18.09 -2.48
N CYS A 299 0.55 17.60 -2.25
CA CYS A 299 0.15 16.27 -2.71
C CYS A 299 0.10 16.12 -4.24
N PHE A 300 -0.15 17.21 -4.97
CA PHE A 300 -0.21 17.20 -6.44
C PHE A 300 1.14 17.51 -7.09
N GLU A 301 2.19 17.78 -6.30
CA GLU A 301 3.54 17.91 -6.80
C GLU A 301 4.12 16.51 -7.09
N PRO A 302 4.62 16.24 -8.31
CA PRO A 302 5.14 14.91 -8.69
C PRO A 302 6.22 14.38 -7.74
N ASN A 303 7.02 15.29 -7.15
CA ASN A 303 8.12 14.91 -6.28
C ASN A 303 7.68 14.26 -4.95
N ASN A 304 6.41 14.43 -4.54
CA ASN A 304 5.89 13.86 -3.29
C ASN A 304 5.04 12.59 -3.51
N GLN A 305 4.98 12.12 -4.75
CA GLN A 305 4.24 10.93 -5.14
C GLN A 305 5.08 9.68 -4.87
N MET A 306 4.42 8.61 -4.48
CA MET A 306 5.05 7.32 -4.14
C MET A 306 5.26 6.42 -5.36
N VAL A 307 4.91 6.87 -6.57
CA VAL A 307 5.24 6.20 -7.83
C VAL A 307 5.81 7.23 -8.79
N VAL A 308 6.87 6.86 -9.51
CA VAL A 308 7.46 7.76 -10.52
C VAL A 308 6.54 7.79 -11.75
N CYS A 309 5.71 8.81 -11.85
CA CYS A 309 4.95 9.15 -13.06
C CYS A 309 4.71 10.66 -13.10
N ASP A 310 4.35 11.19 -14.27
CA ASP A 310 3.92 12.58 -14.39
C ASP A 310 2.39 12.69 -14.53
N PRO A 311 1.66 13.06 -13.47
CA PRO A 311 0.21 13.21 -13.51
C PRO A 311 -0.28 14.27 -14.50
N ARG A 312 0.59 15.18 -14.94
CA ARG A 312 0.24 16.21 -15.93
C ARG A 312 0.04 15.61 -17.32
N ASN A 313 0.63 14.45 -17.59
CA ASN A 313 0.44 13.69 -18.82
C ASN A 313 -0.81 12.78 -18.77
N GLY A 314 -1.45 12.68 -17.61
CA GLY A 314 -2.63 11.86 -17.40
C GLY A 314 -3.88 12.67 -17.06
N LYS A 315 -4.96 11.94 -16.83
CA LYS A 315 -6.22 12.49 -16.31
C LYS A 315 -6.52 11.82 -14.97
N TYR A 316 -7.07 12.59 -14.04
CA TYR A 316 -7.56 12.07 -12.76
C TYR A 316 -8.98 11.53 -12.96
N MET A 317 -9.22 10.30 -12.54
CA MET A 317 -10.54 9.67 -12.51
C MET A 317 -11.23 9.88 -11.16
N ALA A 318 -10.44 9.76 -10.09
CA ALA A 318 -10.90 9.91 -8.72
C ALA A 318 -9.76 10.38 -7.83
N VAL A 319 -10.07 11.21 -6.83
CA VAL A 319 -9.12 11.74 -5.86
C VAL A 319 -9.75 11.69 -4.46
N ALA A 320 -9.10 11.04 -3.52
CA ALA A 320 -9.42 11.08 -2.10
C ALA A 320 -8.29 11.79 -1.33
N LEU A 321 -8.65 12.77 -0.50
CA LEU A 321 -7.73 13.48 0.39
C LEU A 321 -8.06 13.13 1.83
N LEU A 322 -7.15 12.40 2.47
CA LEU A 322 -7.26 11.92 3.84
C LEU A 322 -6.41 12.79 4.76
N TYR A 323 -7.06 13.76 5.41
CA TYR A 323 -6.43 14.68 6.35
C TYR A 323 -6.37 14.09 7.76
N ARG A 324 -5.26 14.35 8.46
CA ARG A 324 -5.08 14.02 9.88
C ARG A 324 -4.64 15.25 10.68
N GLY A 325 -5.07 15.35 11.93
CA GLY A 325 -4.67 16.37 12.90
C GLY A 325 -5.55 17.61 12.92
N ASP A 326 -4.96 18.77 13.23
CA ASP A 326 -5.68 20.05 13.34
C ASP A 326 -6.11 20.57 11.96
N VAL A 327 -7.27 20.12 11.49
CA VAL A 327 -7.79 20.41 10.15
C VAL A 327 -9.26 20.82 10.21
N VAL A 328 -9.57 21.99 9.64
CA VAL A 328 -10.92 22.53 9.56
C VAL A 328 -11.55 22.19 8.20
N PRO A 329 -12.73 21.55 8.14
CA PRO A 329 -13.36 21.13 6.87
C PRO A 329 -13.57 22.26 5.86
N ARG A 330 -13.83 23.49 6.34
CA ARG A 330 -13.96 24.68 5.49
C ARG A 330 -12.69 24.96 4.69
N ASP A 331 -11.54 24.83 5.33
CA ASP A 331 -10.25 25.16 4.72
C ASP A 331 -9.85 24.07 3.70
N CYS A 332 -10.24 22.80 3.93
CA CYS A 332 -10.12 21.73 2.94
C CYS A 332 -10.93 22.02 1.66
N ASN A 333 -12.19 22.44 1.81
CA ASN A 333 -13.05 22.77 0.68
C ASN A 333 -12.52 23.98 -0.11
N ALA A 334 -11.99 24.99 0.59
CA ALA A 334 -11.33 26.14 -0.04
C ALA A 334 -10.07 25.72 -0.82
N ALA A 335 -9.26 24.81 -0.26
CA ALA A 335 -8.08 24.28 -0.94
C ALA A 335 -8.44 23.49 -2.21
N ILE A 336 -9.49 22.66 -2.17
CA ILE A 336 -9.98 21.92 -3.35
C ILE A 336 -10.50 22.89 -4.41
N ALA A 337 -11.28 23.91 -4.03
CA ALA A 337 -11.77 24.90 -4.98
C ALA A 337 -10.62 25.63 -5.68
N ALA A 338 -9.58 26.00 -4.93
CA ALA A 338 -8.38 26.62 -5.49
C ALA A 338 -7.58 25.67 -6.40
N LEU A 339 -7.56 24.36 -6.09
CA LEU A 339 -6.91 23.35 -6.93
C LEU A 339 -7.66 23.16 -8.25
N LYS A 340 -8.99 23.02 -8.21
CA LYS A 340 -9.85 22.88 -9.39
C LYS A 340 -9.74 24.07 -10.35
N ALA A 341 -9.38 25.25 -9.83
CA ALA A 341 -9.17 26.44 -10.64
C ALA A 341 -7.81 26.46 -11.38
N LYS A 342 -6.87 25.55 -11.07
CA LYS A 342 -5.57 25.47 -11.75
C LYS A 342 -5.71 24.73 -13.08
N ALA A 343 -5.20 25.32 -14.15
CA ALA A 343 -5.17 24.71 -15.50
C ALA A 343 -4.33 23.41 -15.59
N SER A 344 -3.45 23.16 -14.62
CA SER A 344 -2.65 21.92 -14.56
C SER A 344 -3.42 20.73 -13.98
N PHE A 345 -4.64 20.93 -13.46
CA PHE A 345 -5.45 19.87 -12.88
C PHE A 345 -6.49 19.38 -13.88
N ASN A 346 -6.28 18.18 -14.41
CA ASN A 346 -7.14 17.57 -15.44
C ASN A 346 -7.93 16.42 -14.84
N LEU A 347 -9.24 16.63 -14.64
CA LEU A 347 -10.19 15.60 -14.20
C LEU A 347 -10.94 15.06 -15.41
N VAL A 348 -11.28 13.77 -15.43
CA VAL A 348 -12.16 13.20 -16.46
C VAL A 348 -13.55 13.85 -16.43
N GLU A 349 -14.13 14.07 -17.60
CA GLU A 349 -15.38 14.82 -17.75
C GLU A 349 -16.60 14.11 -17.14
N TRP A 350 -16.61 12.78 -17.20
CA TRP A 350 -17.68 11.95 -16.64
C TRP A 350 -17.66 11.88 -15.10
N CYS A 351 -16.63 12.42 -14.43
CA CYS A 351 -16.52 12.46 -12.96
C CYS A 351 -16.28 13.89 -12.41
N PRO A 352 -17.23 14.84 -12.59
CA PRO A 352 -17.02 16.24 -12.18
C PRO A 352 -16.92 16.44 -10.65
N THR A 353 -17.41 15.48 -9.87
CA THR A 353 -17.39 15.44 -8.39
C THR A 353 -16.30 14.51 -7.84
N GLY A 354 -15.22 14.29 -8.58
CA GLY A 354 -14.15 13.32 -8.26
C GLY A 354 -13.30 13.57 -7.01
N PHE A 355 -13.72 14.42 -6.06
CA PHE A 355 -13.03 14.61 -4.78
C PHE A 355 -13.79 13.98 -3.62
N LYS A 356 -13.09 13.15 -2.84
CA LYS A 356 -13.52 12.64 -1.55
C LYS A 356 -12.62 13.17 -0.45
N LEU A 357 -13.23 13.50 0.68
CA LEU A 357 -12.52 14.00 1.84
C LEU A 357 -12.59 12.94 2.94
N GLY A 358 -11.49 12.75 3.66
CA GLY A 358 -11.46 12.08 4.95
C GLY A 358 -10.81 13.03 5.96
N ILE A 359 -11.38 13.18 7.15
CA ILE A 359 -10.81 14.07 8.17
C ILE A 359 -10.81 13.34 9.51
N ASN A 360 -9.62 13.12 10.04
CA ASN A 360 -9.38 12.56 11.36
C ASN A 360 -8.66 13.60 12.23
N TYR A 361 -9.17 13.88 13.42
CA TYR A 361 -8.64 14.92 14.30
C TYR A 361 -7.42 14.49 15.11
N GLN A 362 -7.10 13.20 15.12
CA GLN A 362 -5.94 12.72 15.85
C GLN A 362 -4.65 13.15 15.13
N LYS A 363 -3.73 13.72 15.92
CA LYS A 363 -2.43 14.19 15.44
C LYS A 363 -1.59 13.02 14.90
N PRO A 364 -0.92 13.17 13.74
CA PRO A 364 0.04 12.19 13.24
C PRO A 364 1.18 11.96 14.24
N MET A 365 1.46 10.69 14.55
CA MET A 365 2.61 10.30 15.37
C MET A 365 3.79 9.92 14.49
N ALA A 366 5.00 10.29 14.89
CA ALA A 366 6.22 9.85 14.24
C ALA A 366 6.95 8.87 15.16
N VAL A 367 7.50 7.79 14.58
CA VAL A 367 8.40 6.89 15.33
C VAL A 367 9.62 7.70 15.76
N PRO A 368 9.98 7.72 17.06
CA PRO A 368 11.16 8.44 17.52
C PRO A 368 12.41 7.91 16.81
N ALA A 369 13.01 8.74 15.96
CA ALA A 369 14.29 8.40 15.35
C ALA A 369 15.44 8.60 16.34
N ALA A 370 16.47 7.75 16.24
CA ALA A 370 17.70 7.97 16.96
C ALA A 370 18.30 9.34 16.57
N ALA A 371 18.90 10.05 17.52
CA ALA A 371 19.47 11.37 17.27
C ALA A 371 20.49 11.31 16.13
N GLY A 372 20.21 12.01 15.02
CA GLY A 372 21.07 12.08 13.84
C GLY A 372 20.69 11.18 12.65
N ASP A 373 19.66 10.33 12.79
CA ASP A 373 19.24 9.37 11.75
C ASP A 373 18.28 9.98 10.69
N GLY A 374 17.91 11.27 10.82
CA GLY A 374 17.09 11.96 9.82
C GLY A 374 15.62 11.53 9.78
N GLY A 375 15.02 11.21 10.92
CA GLY A 375 13.61 10.79 11.00
C GLY A 375 12.59 11.86 10.61
N LEU A 376 11.36 11.41 10.33
CA LEU A 376 10.21 12.32 10.14
C LEU A 376 9.96 13.14 11.40
N ALA A 377 9.65 14.41 11.22
CA ALA A 377 9.22 15.24 12.34
C ALA A 377 7.80 14.94 12.80
N SER A 378 7.52 15.24 14.07
CA SER A 378 6.14 15.38 14.53
C SER A 378 5.52 16.63 13.89
N VAL A 379 4.34 16.46 13.30
CA VAL A 379 3.58 17.52 12.63
C VAL A 379 2.17 17.59 13.21
N ASP A 380 1.60 18.79 13.30
CA ASP A 380 0.24 18.97 13.83
C ASP A 380 -0.85 18.54 12.86
N ARG A 381 -0.52 18.44 11.57
CA ARG A 381 -1.44 18.06 10.51
C ARG A 381 -0.69 17.42 9.34
N SER A 382 -1.35 16.47 8.68
CA SER A 382 -0.86 15.82 7.46
C SER A 382 -2.02 15.49 6.52
N VAL A 383 -1.69 15.14 5.27
CA VAL A 383 -2.63 14.70 4.27
C VAL A 383 -2.02 13.58 3.43
N SER A 384 -2.78 12.50 3.26
CA SER A 384 -2.53 11.49 2.23
C SER A 384 -3.51 11.71 1.09
N MET A 385 -2.99 11.83 -0.12
CA MET A 385 -3.80 11.78 -1.33
C MET A 385 -3.74 10.37 -1.91
N LEU A 386 -4.91 9.84 -2.24
CA LEU A 386 -5.09 8.68 -3.09
C LEU A 386 -5.74 9.15 -4.38
N SER A 387 -5.08 8.99 -5.51
CA SER A 387 -5.60 9.47 -6.79
C SER A 387 -5.51 8.38 -7.84
N ASN A 388 -6.64 7.97 -8.40
CA ASN A 388 -6.64 7.12 -9.57
C ASN A 388 -6.43 7.99 -10.81
N THR A 389 -5.29 7.82 -11.47
CA THR A 389 -4.88 8.63 -12.62
C THR A 389 -4.33 7.73 -13.72
N THR A 390 -4.62 8.09 -14.96
CA THR A 390 -4.10 7.35 -16.14
C THR A 390 -2.58 7.47 -16.28
N ALA A 391 -1.94 8.43 -15.61
CA ALA A 391 -0.48 8.58 -15.64
C ALA A 391 0.27 7.36 -15.08
N ILE A 392 -0.39 6.52 -14.27
CA ILE A 392 0.22 5.29 -13.75
C ILE A 392 0.56 4.28 -14.86
N ALA A 393 -0.05 4.41 -16.05
CA ALA A 393 0.32 3.64 -17.24
C ALA A 393 1.80 3.78 -17.61
N GLU A 394 2.44 4.92 -17.32
CA GLU A 394 3.88 5.10 -17.53
C GLU A 394 4.72 4.10 -16.71
N ALA A 395 4.24 3.68 -15.53
CA ALA A 395 4.91 2.67 -14.72
C ALA A 395 4.82 1.29 -15.36
N TRP A 396 3.64 0.92 -15.89
CA TRP A 396 3.44 -0.34 -16.60
C TRP A 396 4.30 -0.41 -17.86
N SER A 397 4.33 0.66 -18.66
CA SER A 397 5.13 0.71 -19.90
C SER A 397 6.63 0.52 -19.66
N ARG A 398 7.17 1.08 -18.56
CA ARG A 398 8.57 0.84 -18.18
C ARG A 398 8.83 -0.60 -17.74
N LEU A 399 7.84 -1.26 -17.13
CA LEU A 399 7.93 -2.66 -16.74
C LEU A 399 7.94 -3.56 -17.98
N ASP A 400 6.98 -3.35 -18.87
CA ASP A 400 6.79 -4.08 -20.12
C ASP A 400 8.01 -3.96 -21.01
N HIS A 401 8.58 -2.76 -21.14
CA HIS A 401 9.81 -2.58 -21.91
C HIS A 401 10.96 -3.45 -21.38
N LYS A 402 11.14 -3.55 -20.05
CA LYS A 402 12.18 -4.39 -19.46
C LYS A 402 11.88 -5.88 -19.62
N PHE A 403 10.60 -6.26 -19.48
CA PHE A 403 10.13 -7.61 -19.72
C PHE A 403 10.46 -8.04 -21.16
N ASP A 404 10.09 -7.22 -22.14
CA ASP A 404 10.28 -7.50 -23.57
C ASP A 404 11.75 -7.65 -23.95
N LEU A 405 12.62 -6.80 -23.38
CA LEU A 405 14.07 -6.89 -23.58
C LEU A 405 14.62 -8.26 -23.14
N MET A 406 14.21 -8.75 -21.96
CA MET A 406 14.67 -10.04 -21.44
C MET A 406 14.02 -11.23 -22.17
N TYR A 407 12.70 -11.15 -22.40
CA TYR A 407 11.91 -12.24 -22.95
C TYR A 407 12.23 -12.47 -24.44
N SER A 408 12.58 -11.42 -25.19
CA SER A 408 13.03 -11.54 -26.59
C SER A 408 14.26 -12.46 -26.78
N LYS A 409 15.05 -12.66 -25.71
CA LYS A 409 16.20 -13.57 -25.67
C LYS A 409 15.93 -14.83 -24.86
N ARG A 410 14.72 -15.01 -24.34
CA ARG A 410 14.34 -16.02 -23.35
C ARG A 410 15.33 -16.09 -22.19
N ALA A 411 15.89 -14.94 -21.80
CA ALA A 411 16.82 -14.87 -20.69
C ALA A 411 16.09 -15.28 -19.41
N PHE A 412 16.72 -16.13 -18.59
CA PHE A 412 16.19 -16.62 -17.30
C PHE A 412 14.88 -17.43 -17.32
N VAL A 413 14.19 -17.58 -18.46
CA VAL A 413 12.91 -18.31 -18.58
C VAL A 413 12.99 -19.76 -18.09
N HIS A 414 14.12 -20.44 -18.33
CA HIS A 414 14.32 -21.83 -17.90
C HIS A 414 14.22 -22.05 -16.39
N TRP A 415 14.49 -21.03 -15.57
CA TRP A 415 14.31 -21.13 -14.11
C TRP A 415 12.83 -21.22 -13.72
N TYR A 416 11.95 -20.57 -14.46
CA TYR A 416 10.50 -20.58 -14.19
C TYR A 416 9.88 -21.88 -14.70
N VAL A 417 10.21 -22.26 -15.94
CA VAL A 417 9.73 -23.52 -16.54
C VAL A 417 10.22 -24.75 -15.76
N GLY A 418 11.45 -24.71 -15.23
CA GLY A 418 11.98 -25.76 -14.38
C GLY A 418 11.24 -25.97 -13.06
N GLU A 419 10.43 -24.99 -12.65
CA GLU A 419 9.65 -24.97 -11.41
C GLU A 419 8.14 -25.17 -11.69
N GLY A 420 7.81 -25.76 -12.84
CA GLY A 420 6.45 -26.24 -13.14
C GLY A 420 5.51 -25.21 -13.76
N MET A 421 6.00 -24.01 -14.08
CA MET A 421 5.26 -22.98 -14.82
C MET A 421 5.31 -23.25 -16.33
N GLU A 422 4.20 -23.05 -17.04
CA GLU A 422 4.22 -23.18 -18.50
C GLU A 422 4.84 -21.93 -19.15
N GLU A 423 5.62 -22.12 -20.21
CA GLU A 423 6.24 -20.98 -20.91
C GLU A 423 5.19 -20.05 -21.55
N GLY A 424 4.01 -20.57 -21.87
CA GLY A 424 2.89 -19.80 -22.42
C GLY A 424 2.41 -18.69 -21.49
N GLU A 425 2.46 -18.91 -20.17
CA GLU A 425 2.01 -17.94 -19.16
C GLU A 425 2.75 -16.60 -19.22
N PHE A 426 4.02 -16.60 -19.66
CA PHE A 426 4.76 -15.35 -19.88
C PHE A 426 4.12 -14.49 -20.96
N SER A 427 3.68 -15.12 -22.05
CA SER A 427 3.06 -14.41 -23.17
C SER A 427 1.66 -13.94 -22.78
N GLU A 428 0.89 -14.77 -22.08
CA GLU A 428 -0.45 -14.43 -21.58
C GLU A 428 -0.42 -13.25 -20.60
N ALA A 429 0.48 -13.29 -19.60
CA ALA A 429 0.64 -12.20 -18.64
C ALA A 429 1.07 -10.88 -19.31
N ARG A 430 1.94 -10.97 -20.33
CA ARG A 430 2.38 -9.81 -21.11
C ARG A 430 1.26 -9.22 -21.97
N GLU A 431 0.42 -10.06 -22.57
CA GLU A 431 -0.75 -9.64 -23.35
C GLU A 431 -1.81 -8.99 -22.47
N ASP A 432 -2.06 -9.54 -21.28
CA ASP A 432 -3.00 -8.96 -20.31
C ASP A 432 -2.52 -7.58 -19.80
N LEU A 433 -1.22 -7.41 -19.58
CA LEU A 433 -0.67 -6.11 -19.20
C LEU A 433 -0.70 -5.09 -20.35
N ALA A 434 -0.47 -5.52 -21.60
CA ALA A 434 -0.72 -4.68 -22.78
C ALA A 434 -2.20 -4.25 -22.89
N ALA A 435 -3.13 -5.16 -22.59
CA ALA A 435 -4.55 -4.84 -22.57
C ALA A 435 -4.86 -3.82 -21.46
N LEU A 436 -4.24 -3.94 -20.28
CA LEU A 436 -4.36 -2.95 -19.22
C LEU A 436 -3.82 -1.56 -19.64
N GLU A 437 -2.70 -1.50 -20.35
CA GLU A 437 -2.18 -0.23 -20.90
C GLU A 437 -3.20 0.40 -21.85
N LYS A 438 -3.79 -0.40 -22.74
CA LYS A 438 -4.84 0.05 -23.66
C LYS A 438 -6.08 0.53 -22.92
N ASP A 439 -6.49 -0.14 -21.84
CA ASP A 439 -7.61 0.30 -20.99
C ASP A 439 -7.35 1.72 -20.44
N TYR A 440 -6.11 2.02 -20.02
CA TYR A 440 -5.73 3.38 -19.58
C TYR A 440 -5.71 4.41 -20.72
N GLU A 441 -5.27 4.02 -21.91
CA GLU A 441 -5.28 4.89 -23.10
C GLU A 441 -6.71 5.24 -23.52
N GLU A 442 -7.63 4.26 -23.54
CA GLU A 442 -9.05 4.46 -23.86
C GLU A 442 -9.70 5.44 -22.87
N VAL A 443 -9.48 5.26 -21.56
CA VAL A 443 -10.00 6.19 -20.54
C VAL A 443 -9.42 7.60 -20.69
N ALA A 444 -8.17 7.73 -21.15
CA ALA A 444 -7.58 9.03 -21.43
C ALA A 444 -8.16 9.69 -22.71
N ALA A 445 -8.56 8.88 -23.70
CA ALA A 445 -9.08 9.29 -24.99
C ALA A 445 -10.59 9.61 -24.99
N ASP A 446 -11.41 8.92 -24.21
CA ASP A 446 -12.88 9.08 -24.11
C ASP A 446 -13.35 10.50 -23.72
N SER A 447 -12.43 11.37 -23.35
CA SER A 447 -12.68 12.78 -23.04
C SER A 447 -12.17 13.75 -24.11
N TYR A 448 -11.72 13.26 -25.28
CA TYR A 448 -11.45 14.10 -26.46
C TYR A 448 -12.59 14.04 -27.48
N GLU A 449 -13.30 12.92 -27.60
CA GLU A 449 -14.41 12.79 -28.58
C GLU A 449 -15.66 13.60 -28.21
N ALA A 450 -15.83 13.99 -26.95
CA ALA A 450 -16.94 14.85 -26.53
C ALA A 450 -16.76 16.32 -26.96
N ASP A 451 -15.52 16.79 -27.14
CA ASP A 451 -15.21 18.19 -27.49
C ASP A 451 -15.28 18.44 -29.01
N GLU A 452 -15.26 17.40 -29.86
CA GLU A 452 -15.43 17.52 -31.32
C GLU A 452 -16.90 17.39 -31.77
N GLY A 453 -17.84 17.05 -30.88
CA GLY A 453 -19.25 16.79 -31.21
C GLY A 453 -20.19 18.00 -31.19
N ASP A 454 -19.79 19.14 -30.61
CA ASP A 454 -20.70 20.28 -30.34
C ASP A 454 -20.45 21.51 -31.26
N ILE A 455 -19.89 21.31 -32.45
CA ILE A 455 -19.83 22.33 -33.50
C ILE A 455 -20.68 21.89 -34.70
N GLU A 456 -22.01 21.95 -34.57
CA GLU A 456 -22.92 22.07 -35.72
C GLU A 456 -23.33 23.54 -35.93
N TYR A 457 -23.18 23.97 -37.17
CA TYR A 457 -23.27 25.33 -37.71
C TYR A 457 -24.63 26.02 -37.62
#